data_AF-A0A7Z9Y9T8-F1
#
_entry.id   AF-A0A7Z9Y9T8-F1
#
_cell.length_a   1.000
_cell.length_b   1.000
_cell.length_c   1.000
_cell.angle_alpha   90.00
_cell.angle_beta   90.00
_cell.angle_gamma   90.00
#
_symmetry.space_group_name_H-M   'P 1'
#
loop_
_entity.id
_entity.type
_entity.pdbx_description
1 polymer ?
#
loop_
_entity_poly.entity_id
_entity_poly.type
_entity_poly.pdbx_seq_one_letter_code
_entity_poly.pdbx_strand_id
1 'polypeptide(L)'
;MRRHGEIFTELSLAPPIHEGCRCSYLEFSSDELGHYREKAERMRARAEEELERRRLFHRGEELLGADPKRALELFQLAAEIEVYLDEVEELCRRDSSHLATRPNLAKRLQDILIYGYQNKFTKKKYEHVPEGMRWARESWGVQRIKELFHDLVALR
;
A
#
# COMPACT_ATOMS: atom_id res chain seq x y z
N MET A 1 13.21 4.19 -8.11
CA MET A 1 13.36 3.99 -6.65
C MET A 1 14.25 2.79 -6.38
N ARG A 2 15.58 2.94 -6.32
CA ARG A 2 16.51 1.82 -6.04
C ARG A 2 17.61 2.12 -5.00
N ARG A 3 17.59 3.30 -4.38
CA ARG A 3 18.72 3.78 -3.54
C ARG A 3 18.40 3.93 -2.06
N HIS A 4 17.25 3.41 -1.61
CA HIS A 4 16.87 3.45 -0.19
C HIS A 4 17.81 2.56 0.62
N GLY A 5 18.40 3.10 1.68
CA GLY A 5 19.36 2.37 2.52
C GLY A 5 20.79 2.35 1.98
N GLU A 6 21.12 3.09 0.93
CA GLU A 6 22.52 3.28 0.56
C GLU A 6 23.27 4.05 1.68
N ILE A 7 24.47 3.59 1.98
CA ILE A 7 25.36 4.17 2.99
C ILE A 7 26.54 4.79 2.25
N PHE A 8 26.85 6.04 2.60
CA PHE A 8 27.97 6.79 2.04
C PHE A 8 28.89 7.21 3.17
N THR A 9 30.19 7.28 2.88
CA THR A 9 31.19 7.81 3.82
C THR A 9 31.16 9.33 3.88
N GLU A 10 30.67 9.99 2.83
CA GLU A 10 30.57 11.44 2.71
C GLU A 10 29.27 11.83 2.01
N LEU A 11 28.63 12.92 2.45
CA LEU A 11 27.37 13.40 1.88
C LEU A 11 27.51 13.88 0.42
N SER A 12 28.70 14.33 0.02
CA SER A 12 29.04 14.73 -1.35
C SER A 12 28.86 13.61 -2.38
N LEU A 13 28.94 12.34 -1.94
CA LEU A 13 28.77 11.16 -2.76
C LEU A 13 27.30 10.72 -2.85
N ALA A 14 26.43 11.28 -2.00
CA ALA A 14 25.02 10.92 -1.99
C ALA A 14 24.31 11.52 -3.23
N PRO A 15 23.37 10.76 -3.84
CA PRO A 15 22.56 11.31 -4.92
C PRO A 15 21.69 12.48 -4.44
N PRO A 16 21.09 13.28 -5.31
CA PRO A 16 20.05 14.21 -4.90
C PRO A 16 18.80 13.46 -4.41
N ILE A 17 18.13 13.99 -3.39
CA ILE A 17 16.81 13.51 -2.96
C ILE A 17 15.80 13.86 -4.05
N HIS A 18 15.05 12.86 -4.51
CA HIS A 18 14.00 13.03 -5.51
C HIS A 18 12.83 13.87 -4.98
N GLU A 19 12.26 14.72 -5.83
CA GLU A 19 11.04 15.49 -5.53
C GLU A 19 9.89 14.57 -5.11
N GLY A 20 9.21 14.91 -4.01
CA GLY A 20 8.12 14.12 -3.43
C GLY A 20 8.54 12.94 -2.56
N CYS A 21 9.83 12.60 -2.45
CA CYS A 21 10.31 11.59 -1.48
C CYS A 21 10.39 12.22 -0.08
N ARG A 22 9.76 11.61 0.93
CA ARG A 22 9.93 11.99 2.35
C ARG A 22 11.26 11.48 2.94
N CYS A 23 12.23 11.29 2.08
CA CYS A 23 13.47 10.58 2.37
C CYS A 23 14.51 11.60 2.83
N SER A 24 15.27 11.28 3.86
CA SER A 24 16.32 12.14 4.38
C SER A 24 17.63 11.36 4.54
N TYR A 25 18.74 12.08 4.43
CA TYR A 25 20.03 11.57 4.87
C TYR A 25 20.08 11.59 6.39
N LEU A 26 20.61 10.52 6.96
CA LEU A 26 20.76 10.35 8.39
C LEU A 26 22.24 10.06 8.66
N GLU A 27 22.87 10.97 9.40
CA GLU A 27 24.24 10.80 9.86
C GLU A 27 24.30 9.80 11.01
N PHE A 28 25.38 9.02 11.07
CA PHE A 28 25.64 8.06 12.12
C PHE A 28 27.14 7.80 12.25
N SER A 29 27.58 7.32 13.41
CA SER A 29 28.99 7.03 13.68
C SER A 29 29.43 5.68 13.11
N SER A 30 30.75 5.48 12.93
CA SER A 30 31.29 4.18 12.46
C SER A 30 30.90 3.01 13.36
N ASP A 31 30.73 3.26 14.66
CA ASP A 31 30.39 2.25 15.67
C ASP A 31 28.95 1.72 15.47
N GLU A 32 28.09 2.50 14.83
CA GLU A 32 26.71 2.15 14.52
C GLU A 32 26.56 1.46 13.14
N LEU A 33 27.66 1.28 12.39
CA LEU A 33 27.61 0.80 10.99
C LEU A 33 26.87 -0.53 10.83
N GLY A 34 27.03 -1.46 11.78
CA GLY A 34 26.31 -2.74 11.77
C GLY A 34 24.78 -2.54 11.83
N HIS A 35 24.32 -1.71 12.78
CA HIS A 35 22.90 -1.38 12.93
C HIS A 35 22.31 -0.74 11.68
N TYR A 36 23.03 0.20 11.06
CA TYR A 36 22.58 0.88 9.85
C TYR A 36 22.59 -0.01 8.61
N ARG A 37 23.50 -0.98 8.51
CA ARG A 37 23.44 -2.00 7.45
C ARG A 37 22.19 -2.85 7.55
N GLU A 38 21.82 -3.32 8.75
CA GLU A 38 20.57 -4.06 8.91
C GLU A 38 19.34 -3.19 8.62
N LYS A 39 19.37 -1.92 9.02
CA LYS A 39 18.31 -0.95 8.71
C LYS A 39 18.18 -0.76 7.20
N ALA A 40 19.31 -0.65 6.49
CA ALA A 40 19.37 -0.54 5.05
C ALA A 40 18.76 -1.75 4.33
N GLU A 41 19.08 -2.97 4.75
CA GLU A 41 18.48 -4.19 4.20
C GLU A 41 16.95 -4.19 4.40
N ARG A 42 16.47 -3.87 5.61
CA ARG A 42 15.02 -3.75 5.88
C ARG A 42 14.34 -2.68 5.03
N MET A 43 15.02 -1.56 4.77
CA MET A 43 14.49 -0.49 3.91
C MET A 43 14.40 -0.92 2.45
N ARG A 44 15.41 -1.64 1.93
CA ARG A 44 15.40 -2.18 0.57
C ARG A 44 14.30 -3.20 0.37
N ALA A 45 14.19 -4.18 1.25
CA ALA A 45 13.13 -5.19 1.20
C ALA A 45 11.73 -4.55 1.18
N ARG A 46 11.46 -3.59 2.06
CA ARG A 46 10.18 -2.86 2.09
C ARG A 46 9.91 -2.04 0.83
N ALA A 47 10.95 -1.45 0.24
CA ALA A 47 10.82 -0.70 -0.99
C ALA A 47 10.47 -1.64 -2.17
N GLU A 48 11.07 -2.81 -2.22
CA GLU A 48 10.77 -3.85 -3.22
C GLU A 48 9.33 -4.39 -3.05
N GLU A 49 8.91 -4.70 -1.82
CA GLU A 49 7.53 -5.07 -1.50
C GLU A 49 6.53 -4.02 -1.97
N GLU A 50 6.78 -2.73 -1.69
CA GLU A 50 5.89 -1.64 -2.10
C GLU A 50 5.83 -1.48 -3.64
N LEU A 51 6.97 -1.64 -4.33
CA LEU A 51 7.00 -1.62 -5.80
C LEU A 51 6.21 -2.78 -6.39
N GLU A 52 6.36 -3.98 -5.82
CA GLU A 52 5.61 -5.16 -6.25
C GLU A 52 4.11 -5.00 -5.99
N ARG A 53 3.73 -4.49 -4.81
CA ARG A 53 2.34 -4.18 -4.48
C ARG A 53 1.72 -3.22 -5.48
N ARG A 54 2.40 -2.12 -5.83
CA ARG A 54 1.94 -1.17 -6.85
C ARG A 54 1.76 -1.84 -8.19
N ARG A 55 2.73 -2.66 -8.61
CA ARG A 55 2.67 -3.40 -9.87
C ARG A 55 1.46 -4.34 -9.91
N LEU A 56 1.23 -5.08 -8.83
CA LEU A 56 0.08 -5.98 -8.69
C LEU A 56 -1.24 -5.21 -8.71
N PHE A 57 -1.33 -4.12 -7.94
CA PHE A 57 -2.53 -3.28 -7.85
C PHE A 57 -2.88 -2.70 -9.23
N HIS A 58 -1.96 -1.99 -9.87
CA HIS A 58 -2.18 -1.41 -11.20
C HIS A 58 -2.52 -2.47 -12.26
N ARG A 59 -1.86 -3.63 -12.22
CA ARG A 59 -2.21 -4.70 -13.15
C ARG A 59 -3.60 -5.27 -12.89
N GLY A 60 -4.04 -5.31 -11.64
CA GLY A 60 -5.40 -5.66 -11.26
C GLY A 60 -6.43 -4.68 -11.82
N GLU A 61 -6.12 -3.38 -11.75
CA GLU A 61 -6.93 -2.31 -12.34
C GLU A 61 -7.09 -2.48 -13.86
N GLU A 62 -5.99 -2.66 -14.59
CA GLU A 62 -5.99 -2.85 -16.04
C GLU A 62 -6.83 -4.06 -16.48
N LEU A 63 -6.85 -5.13 -15.68
CA LEU A 63 -7.56 -6.37 -16.00
C LEU A 63 -9.01 -6.39 -15.49
N LEU A 64 -9.44 -5.40 -14.69
CA LEU A 64 -10.75 -5.40 -14.05
C LEU A 64 -11.91 -5.51 -15.04
N GLY A 65 -11.73 -4.98 -16.25
CA GLY A 65 -12.69 -5.08 -17.35
C GLY A 65 -12.59 -6.33 -18.21
N ALA A 66 -11.36 -6.77 -18.52
CA ALA A 66 -11.09 -7.82 -19.48
C ALA A 66 -11.06 -9.23 -18.86
N ASP A 67 -10.47 -9.37 -17.67
CA ASP A 67 -10.37 -10.62 -16.93
C ASP A 67 -10.60 -10.35 -15.42
N PRO A 68 -11.88 -10.27 -15.00
CA PRO A 68 -12.22 -9.96 -13.60
C PRO A 68 -11.71 -11.01 -12.62
N LYS A 69 -11.55 -12.27 -13.04
CA LYS A 69 -11.03 -13.32 -12.16
C LYS A 69 -9.57 -13.05 -11.86
N ARG A 70 -8.76 -12.81 -12.89
CA ARG A 70 -7.34 -12.51 -12.72
C ARG A 70 -7.11 -11.18 -12.01
N ALA A 71 -7.96 -10.19 -12.26
CA ALA A 71 -7.92 -8.92 -11.53
C ALA A 71 -8.08 -9.13 -10.02
N LEU A 72 -9.08 -9.89 -9.59
CA LEU A 72 -9.30 -10.19 -8.16
C LEU A 72 -8.11 -10.94 -7.53
N GLU A 73 -7.50 -11.88 -8.25
CA GLU A 73 -6.27 -12.56 -7.78
C GLU A 73 -5.12 -11.57 -7.56
N LEU A 74 -4.93 -10.61 -8.45
CA LEU A 74 -3.89 -9.58 -8.32
C LEU A 74 -4.17 -8.63 -7.16
N PHE A 75 -5.44 -8.21 -6.97
CA PHE A 75 -5.82 -7.41 -5.82
C PHE A 75 -5.63 -8.16 -4.50
N GLN A 76 -5.89 -9.46 -4.47
CA GLN A 76 -5.63 -10.30 -3.30
C GLN A 76 -4.13 -10.30 -2.95
N LEU A 77 -3.27 -10.54 -3.93
CA LEU A 77 -1.80 -10.51 -3.74
C LEU A 77 -1.31 -9.12 -3.30
N ALA A 78 -1.85 -8.05 -3.87
CA ALA A 78 -1.51 -6.69 -3.46
C ALA A 78 -1.96 -6.42 -2.01
N ALA A 79 -3.18 -6.85 -1.64
CA ALA A 79 -3.76 -6.66 -0.31
C ALA A 79 -2.98 -7.41 0.79
N GLU A 80 -2.38 -8.56 0.47
CA GLU A 80 -1.46 -9.28 1.35
C GLU A 80 -0.23 -8.42 1.71
N ILE A 81 0.30 -7.67 0.73
CA ILE A 81 1.44 -6.76 0.96
C ILE A 81 1.00 -5.50 1.70
N GLU A 82 -0.02 -4.77 1.23
CA GLU A 82 -0.67 -3.66 1.95
C GLU A 82 -1.87 -3.08 1.20
N VAL A 83 -2.80 -2.46 1.93
CA VAL A 83 -3.87 -1.63 1.35
C VAL A 83 -3.68 -0.17 1.76
N TYR A 84 -3.73 0.73 0.78
CA TYR A 84 -3.76 2.18 0.99
C TYR A 84 -5.12 2.72 0.58
N LEU A 85 -5.72 3.53 1.45
CA LEU A 85 -7.08 4.01 1.25
C LEU A 85 -7.18 4.94 0.02
N ASP A 86 -6.19 5.82 -0.17
CA ASP A 86 -6.13 6.73 -1.31
C ASP A 86 -6.18 5.98 -2.66
N GLU A 87 -5.56 4.80 -2.75
CA GLU A 87 -5.61 3.96 -3.96
C GLU A 87 -6.98 3.29 -4.14
N VAL A 88 -7.66 2.93 -3.04
CA VAL A 88 -9.02 2.41 -3.09
C VAL A 88 -10.00 3.51 -3.53
N GLU A 89 -9.84 4.72 -3.01
CA GLU A 89 -10.63 5.88 -3.42
C GLU A 89 -10.45 6.18 -4.92
N GLU A 90 -9.21 6.16 -5.39
CA GLU A 90 -8.88 6.36 -6.80
C GLU A 90 -9.48 5.27 -7.70
N LEU A 91 -9.35 4.00 -7.31
CA LEU A 91 -9.95 2.87 -7.99
C LEU A 91 -11.48 3.02 -8.11
N CYS A 92 -12.16 3.32 -7.00
CA CYS A 92 -13.61 3.51 -6.99
C CYS A 92 -14.02 4.71 -7.86
N ARG A 93 -13.23 5.78 -7.88
CA ARG A 93 -13.49 6.96 -8.72
C ARG A 93 -13.33 6.63 -10.20
N ARG A 94 -12.20 6.05 -10.60
CA ARG A 94 -11.86 5.77 -12.01
C ARG A 94 -12.75 4.69 -12.63
N ASP A 95 -13.04 3.62 -11.87
CA ASP A 95 -13.76 2.44 -12.37
C ASP A 95 -15.22 2.37 -11.89
N SER A 96 -15.76 3.50 -11.41
CA SER A 96 -17.09 3.61 -10.81
C SER A 96 -18.20 2.98 -11.65
N SER A 97 -18.34 3.38 -12.92
CA SER A 97 -19.38 2.85 -13.82
C SER A 97 -19.22 1.35 -14.10
N HIS A 98 -17.99 0.87 -14.21
CA HIS A 98 -17.68 -0.53 -14.49
C HIS A 98 -18.06 -1.43 -13.31
N LEU A 99 -17.72 -0.99 -12.09
CA LEU A 99 -18.05 -1.68 -10.86
C LEU A 99 -19.54 -1.58 -10.51
N ALA A 100 -20.16 -0.41 -10.76
CA ALA A 100 -21.60 -0.19 -10.55
C ALA A 100 -22.45 -1.18 -11.34
N THR A 101 -22.06 -1.53 -12.57
CA THR A 101 -22.80 -2.51 -13.39
C THR A 101 -22.56 -3.97 -12.99
N ARG A 102 -21.58 -4.25 -12.11
CA ARG A 102 -21.18 -5.61 -11.70
C ARG A 102 -21.11 -5.76 -10.17
N PRO A 103 -22.27 -5.82 -9.47
CA PRO A 103 -22.33 -5.77 -8.01
C PRO A 103 -21.61 -6.95 -7.35
N ASN A 104 -21.64 -8.14 -7.95
CA ASN A 104 -20.90 -9.31 -7.43
C ASN A 104 -19.38 -9.12 -7.51
N LEU A 105 -18.88 -8.49 -8.57
CA LEU A 105 -17.46 -8.17 -8.70
C LEU A 105 -17.05 -7.10 -7.68
N ALA A 106 -17.84 -6.02 -7.60
CA ALA A 106 -17.63 -4.94 -6.63
C ALA A 106 -17.61 -5.48 -5.20
N LYS A 107 -18.55 -6.38 -4.84
CA LYS A 107 -18.59 -6.98 -3.52
C LYS A 107 -17.35 -7.82 -3.21
N ARG A 108 -16.91 -8.67 -4.14
CA ARG A 108 -15.69 -9.48 -3.97
C ARG A 108 -14.45 -8.61 -3.80
N LEU A 109 -14.34 -7.53 -4.58
CA LEU A 109 -13.23 -6.59 -4.47
C LEU A 109 -13.26 -5.84 -3.14
N GLN A 110 -14.44 -5.39 -2.69
CA GLN A 110 -14.64 -4.80 -1.37
C GLN A 110 -14.16 -5.73 -0.25
N ASP A 111 -14.52 -7.01 -0.30
CA ASP A 111 -14.15 -7.99 0.74
C ASP A 111 -12.63 -8.20 0.79
N ILE A 112 -11.96 -8.30 -0.36
CA ILE A 112 -10.49 -8.39 -0.45
C ILE A 112 -9.82 -7.16 0.19
N LEU A 113 -10.28 -5.97 -0.16
CA LEU A 113 -9.69 -4.71 0.30
C LEU A 113 -9.93 -4.49 1.81
N ILE A 114 -11.12 -4.83 2.31
CA ILE A 114 -11.41 -4.80 3.76
C ILE A 114 -10.47 -5.74 4.49
N TYR A 115 -10.39 -7.00 4.06
CA TYR A 115 -9.53 -7.99 4.70
C TYR A 115 -8.06 -7.54 4.73
N GLY A 116 -7.52 -7.07 3.60
CA GLY A 116 -6.16 -6.53 3.52
C GLY A 116 -5.94 -5.31 4.42
N TYR A 117 -6.93 -4.40 4.51
CA TYR A 117 -6.83 -3.21 5.34
C TYR A 117 -6.87 -3.53 6.84
N GLN A 118 -7.67 -4.51 7.27
CA GLN A 118 -7.67 -5.01 8.65
C GLN A 118 -6.31 -5.63 9.00
N ASN A 119 -5.79 -6.48 8.12
CA ASN A 119 -4.48 -7.13 8.29
C ASN A 119 -3.30 -6.15 8.24
N LYS A 120 -3.48 -4.93 7.74
CA LYS A 120 -2.44 -3.90 7.75
C LYS A 120 -1.88 -3.68 9.15
N PHE A 121 -2.76 -3.60 10.15
CA PHE A 121 -2.38 -3.22 11.52
C PHE A 121 -1.78 -4.36 12.36
N THR A 122 -1.82 -5.59 11.87
CA THR A 122 -1.16 -6.75 12.48
C THR A 122 0.33 -6.83 12.16
N LYS A 123 0.80 -6.06 11.17
CA LYS A 123 2.20 -6.05 10.72
C LYS A 123 3.09 -5.40 11.77
N LYS A 124 4.28 -5.96 12.00
CA LYS A 124 5.31 -5.47 12.93
C LYS A 124 5.52 -3.95 12.89
N LYS A 125 5.49 -3.36 11.70
CA LYS A 125 5.70 -1.91 11.53
C LYS A 125 4.63 -1.04 12.20
N TYR A 126 3.48 -1.58 12.58
CA TYR A 126 2.43 -0.86 13.30
C TYR A 126 2.38 -1.17 14.80
N GLU A 127 3.23 -2.06 15.33
CA GLU A 127 3.23 -2.42 16.76
C GLU A 127 3.49 -1.22 17.69
N HIS A 128 4.23 -0.22 17.21
CA HIS A 128 4.51 1.01 17.97
C HIS A 128 3.32 1.97 18.05
N VAL A 129 2.26 1.76 17.25
CA VAL A 129 1.06 2.58 17.28
C VAL A 129 0.17 2.11 18.43
N PRO A 130 -0.28 3.02 19.32
CA PRO A 130 -1.17 2.65 20.42
C PRO A 130 -2.39 1.86 19.94
N GLU A 131 -2.78 0.82 20.69
CA GLU A 131 -3.85 -0.11 20.30
C GLU A 131 -5.16 0.61 19.98
N GLY A 132 -5.61 1.52 20.84
CA GLY A 132 -6.83 2.31 20.60
C GLY A 132 -6.76 3.15 19.31
N MET A 133 -5.57 3.66 18.95
CA MET A 133 -5.39 4.37 17.68
C MET A 133 -5.39 3.43 16.48
N ARG A 134 -4.81 2.22 16.60
CA ARG A 134 -4.88 1.20 15.53
C ARG A 134 -6.33 0.82 15.26
N TRP A 135 -7.09 0.51 16.30
CA TRP A 135 -8.49 0.13 16.19
C TRP A 135 -9.36 1.24 15.59
N ALA A 136 -9.16 2.49 16.02
CA ALA A 136 -9.86 3.64 15.46
C ALA A 136 -9.55 3.82 13.96
N ARG A 137 -8.27 3.72 13.56
CA ARG A 137 -7.85 3.83 12.15
C ARG A 137 -8.35 2.68 11.29
N GLU A 138 -8.34 1.47 11.83
CA GLU A 138 -8.87 0.27 11.18
C GLU A 138 -10.36 0.43 10.93
N SER A 139 -11.12 0.72 12.00
CA SER A 139 -12.58 0.86 11.93
C SER A 139 -13.01 1.96 10.98
N TRP A 140 -12.35 3.12 11.03
CA TRP A 140 -12.61 4.21 10.10
C TRP A 140 -12.30 3.82 8.64
N GLY A 141 -11.16 3.19 8.38
CA GLY A 141 -10.80 2.80 7.01
C GLY A 141 -11.69 1.69 6.45
N VAL A 142 -12.07 0.70 7.26
CA VAL A 142 -13.05 -0.33 6.87
C VAL A 142 -14.39 0.30 6.55
N GLN A 143 -14.86 1.23 7.38
CA GLN A 143 -16.09 1.95 7.13
C GLN A 143 -16.01 2.77 5.83
N ARG A 144 -14.90 3.46 5.60
CA ARG A 144 -14.68 4.23 4.37
C ARG A 144 -14.70 3.35 3.12
N ILE A 145 -14.05 2.17 3.15
CA ILE A 145 -14.10 1.20 2.05
C ILE A 145 -15.55 0.74 1.82
N LYS A 146 -16.33 0.51 2.89
CA LYS A 146 -17.74 0.14 2.76
C LYS A 146 -18.55 1.22 2.06
N GLU A 147 -18.39 2.47 2.46
CA GLU A 147 -19.06 3.63 1.86
C GLU A 147 -18.72 3.78 0.38
N LEU A 148 -17.43 3.76 0.03
CA LEU A 148 -16.98 3.89 -1.37
C LEU A 148 -17.67 2.89 -2.29
N PHE A 149 -17.77 1.63 -1.88
CA PHE A 149 -18.42 0.58 -2.68
C PHE A 149 -19.95 0.59 -2.58
N HIS A 150 -20.53 1.12 -1.50
CA HIS A 150 -21.97 1.34 -1.39
C HIS A 150 -22.42 2.42 -2.39
N ASP A 151 -21.68 3.52 -2.47
CA ASP A 151 -21.96 4.64 -3.36
C ASP A 151 -21.97 4.19 -4.84
N LEU A 152 -21.13 3.22 -5.21
CA LEU A 152 -21.14 2.62 -6.56
C LEU A 152 -22.47 1.95 -6.93
N VAL A 153 -23.17 1.38 -5.95
CA VAL A 153 -24.45 0.70 -6.17
C VAL A 153 -25.62 1.68 -6.08
N ALA A 154 -25.50 2.72 -5.25
CA ALA A 154 -26.50 3.78 -5.09
C ALA A 154 -26.57 4.74 -6.29
N LEU A 155 -25.56 4.76 -7.16
CA LEU A 155 -25.54 5.51 -8.43
C LEU A 155 -26.38 4.88 -9.56
N ARG A 156 -27.14 3.81 -9.28
CA ARG A 156 -28.10 3.18 -10.20
C ARG A 156 -29.49 3.78 -10.04
#